data_AF-A0A0M6ZUI1-F1
#
_entry.id   AF-A0A0M6ZUI1-F1
#
_cell.length_a   1.000
_cell.length_b   1.000
_cell.length_c   1.000
_cell.angle_alpha   90.00
_cell.angle_beta   90.00
_cell.angle_gamma   90.00
#
_symmetry.space_group_name_H-M   'P 1'
#
loop_
_entity.id
_entity.type
_entity.pdbx_description
1 polymer ?
#
loop_
_entity_poly.entity_id
_entity_poly.type
_entity_poly.pdbx_seq_one_letter_code
_entity_poly.pdbx_strand_id
1 'polypeptide(L)'
;MLRTARILTMQAPSTHSATKRSRLTKTLMAMTALVLVTGCASNKSNTGTHSPASGTHYSNPGSAQARAAVSKWGSAYERDRTNRMAILGYSDALSRNGQTPQAMAVLRGGVIAHPKDREIASAYGKVLAMNGRFDEAMNVLKGAQRPDTPDWKLMSAKAAIYDQMGEHKKARSIYKQALQIAPDDPSLLNNLGLSYLLSNELPDAEYTLRRAATLPGADSRVRQNLALVLGIQGKYDEAIQVARAELDPRQAEANIAYLRSMMQQRQG
;
A
#
# COMPACT_ATOMS: atom_id res chain seq x y z
N MET A 1 -25.78 66.72 -41.69
CA MET A 1 -26.05 65.66 -40.69
C MET A 1 -25.61 66.19 -39.33
N LEU A 2 -26.52 66.76 -38.55
CA LEU A 2 -26.19 67.42 -37.28
C LEU A 2 -27.04 66.88 -36.13
N ARG A 3 -26.34 66.72 -35.00
CA ARG A 3 -26.74 66.99 -33.61
C ARG A 3 -27.23 65.84 -32.71
N THR A 4 -26.29 65.53 -31.81
CA THR A 4 -26.39 65.58 -30.32
C THR A 4 -26.89 64.36 -29.57
N ALA A 5 -25.92 63.75 -28.88
CA ALA A 5 -26.06 62.82 -27.77
C ALA A 5 -26.76 63.47 -26.56
N ARG A 6 -27.58 62.67 -25.87
CA ARG A 6 -28.18 62.99 -24.57
C ARG A 6 -27.74 61.91 -23.58
N ILE A 7 -27.04 62.34 -22.54
CA ILE A 7 -26.64 61.56 -21.37
C ILE A 7 -27.89 61.40 -20.48
N LEU A 8 -28.19 60.17 -20.02
CA LEU A 8 -29.11 59.95 -18.91
C LEU A 8 -28.59 58.83 -17.99
N THR A 9 -28.17 59.28 -16.81
CA THR A 9 -28.07 58.60 -15.50
C THR A 9 -28.57 57.15 -15.39
N MET A 10 -27.67 56.23 -15.03
CA MET A 10 -28.03 54.93 -14.45
C MET A 10 -28.08 55.03 -12.92
N GLN A 11 -29.27 54.84 -12.36
CA GLN A 11 -29.51 54.55 -10.95
C GLN A 11 -29.07 53.11 -10.62
N ALA A 12 -28.52 52.92 -9.42
CA ALA A 12 -28.27 51.61 -8.82
C ALA A 12 -29.56 51.01 -8.24
N PRO A 13 -29.70 49.67 -8.23
CA PRO A 13 -30.55 48.99 -7.26
C PRO A 13 -29.78 47.98 -6.38
N SER A 14 -29.87 48.24 -5.07
CA SER A 14 -30.17 47.33 -3.96
C SER A 14 -29.72 45.86 -3.99
N THR A 15 -28.88 45.59 -2.99
CA THR A 15 -28.71 44.37 -2.17
C THR A 15 -29.76 43.25 -2.29
N HIS A 16 -29.32 42.05 -2.67
CA HIS A 16 -29.94 40.80 -2.23
C HIS A 16 -28.87 39.86 -1.66
N SER A 17 -29.03 39.54 -0.37
CA SER A 17 -28.25 38.56 0.37
C SER A 17 -28.70 37.14 -0.01
N ALA A 18 -27.86 36.42 -0.76
CA ALA A 18 -28.06 35.01 -1.03
C ALA A 18 -27.23 34.19 -0.03
N THR A 19 -27.86 33.72 1.04
CA THR A 19 -27.31 32.75 1.98
C THR A 19 -27.13 31.40 1.27
N LYS A 20 -25.90 31.09 0.86
CA LYS A 20 -25.52 29.74 0.39
C LYS A 20 -25.63 28.75 1.55
N ARG A 21 -26.70 27.94 1.55
CA ARG A 21 -26.74 26.70 2.35
C ARG A 21 -25.68 25.74 1.84
N SER A 22 -24.56 25.70 2.56
CA SER A 22 -23.52 24.68 2.42
C SER A 22 -24.14 23.29 2.60
N ARG A 23 -24.16 22.48 1.52
CA ARG A 23 -24.37 21.04 1.63
C ARG A 23 -23.06 20.47 2.14
N LEU A 24 -23.00 20.11 3.43
CA LEU A 24 -21.94 19.28 3.99
C LEU A 24 -21.97 17.91 3.29
N THR A 25 -21.19 17.78 2.22
CA THR A 25 -20.75 16.49 1.70
C THR A 25 -19.91 15.83 2.79
N LYS A 26 -20.44 14.78 3.41
CA LYS A 26 -19.67 13.91 4.32
C LYS A 26 -18.56 13.26 3.51
N THR A 27 -17.38 13.87 3.51
CA THR A 27 -16.16 13.28 2.95
C THR A 27 -15.76 12.12 3.87
N LEU A 28 -16.00 10.90 3.40
CA LEU A 28 -15.46 9.70 4.02
C LEU A 28 -13.94 9.75 3.83
N MET A 29 -13.23 10.16 4.87
CA MET A 29 -11.77 10.23 4.88
C MET A 29 -11.25 8.80 4.72
N ALA A 30 -10.69 8.51 3.54
CA ALA A 30 -10.06 7.23 3.24
C ALA A 30 -8.98 6.95 4.29
N MET A 31 -9.12 5.83 4.98
CA MET A 31 -8.16 5.31 5.95
C MET A 31 -6.90 4.86 5.23
N THR A 32 -5.98 5.78 4.92
CA THR A 32 -4.58 5.41 4.92
C THR A 32 -4.21 5.15 6.37
N ALA A 33 -4.07 3.87 6.72
CA ALA A 33 -3.59 3.44 8.03
C ALA A 33 -2.15 3.94 8.25
N LEU A 34 -2.01 5.21 8.59
CA LEU A 34 -0.80 5.77 9.15
C LEU A 34 -0.75 5.35 10.62
N VAL A 35 -0.44 4.07 10.87
CA VAL A 35 -0.17 3.59 12.22
C VAL A 35 1.25 4.04 12.59
N LEU A 36 1.32 5.26 13.11
CA LEU A 36 2.46 5.74 13.88
C LEU A 36 2.50 4.95 15.19
N VAL A 37 3.34 3.93 15.25
CA VAL A 37 3.89 3.46 16.54
C VAL A 37 5.38 3.80 16.53
N THR A 38 5.69 4.96 17.07
CA THR A 38 7.04 5.31 17.52
C THR A 38 7.36 4.52 18.80
N GLY A 39 8.46 3.78 18.78
CA GLY A 39 9.01 3.08 19.96
C GLY A 39 10.07 2.08 19.52
N CYS A 40 11.33 2.41 19.80
CA CYS A 40 12.53 1.69 19.36
C CYS A 40 12.50 0.20 19.75
N ALA A 41 12.35 -0.67 18.77
CA ALA A 41 12.81 -2.06 18.82
C ALA A 41 12.98 -2.54 17.38
N SER A 42 14.18 -3.03 17.10
CA SER A 42 14.64 -3.58 15.83
C SER A 42 13.60 -4.53 15.22
N ASN A 43 13.39 -4.38 13.91
CA ASN A 43 12.67 -5.32 13.04
C ASN A 43 11.16 -5.10 12.90
N LYS A 44 10.74 -4.05 12.18
CA LYS A 44 9.34 -3.93 11.75
C LYS A 44 9.20 -3.41 10.34
N SER A 45 8.39 -4.14 9.55
CA SER A 45 7.51 -3.78 8.40
C SER A 45 7.98 -4.12 6.96
N ASN A 46 7.01 -4.42 6.07
CA ASN A 46 7.02 -4.31 4.59
C ASN A 46 5.67 -4.64 3.96
N THR A 47 4.92 -3.65 3.49
CA THR A 47 3.67 -3.82 2.73
C THR A 47 3.91 -4.14 1.23
N GLY A 48 4.79 -5.09 0.92
CA GLY A 48 5.10 -5.48 -0.47
C GLY A 48 5.34 -6.96 -0.68
N THR A 49 4.78 -7.51 -1.75
CA THR A 49 4.87 -8.92 -2.20
C THR A 49 6.26 -9.39 -2.60
N HIS A 50 7.32 -8.63 -2.30
CA HIS A 50 8.70 -9.08 -2.45
C HIS A 50 9.20 -9.53 -1.09
N SER A 51 9.64 -10.80 -0.99
CA SER A 51 10.64 -11.15 0.00
C SER A 51 11.86 -10.28 -0.29
N PRO A 52 12.33 -9.44 0.65
CA PRO A 52 13.56 -8.72 0.40
C PRO A 52 14.65 -9.76 0.18
N ALA A 53 15.47 -9.56 -0.84
CA ALA A 53 16.76 -10.23 -0.90
C ALA A 53 17.51 -9.82 0.38
N SER A 54 17.51 -10.70 1.38
CA SER A 54 18.16 -10.54 2.69
C SER A 54 17.45 -9.58 3.67
N GLY A 55 16.64 -10.12 4.59
CA GLY A 55 16.52 -9.65 5.99
C GLY A 55 16.23 -8.18 6.31
N THR A 56 15.87 -7.32 5.36
CA THR A 56 15.74 -5.88 5.61
C THR A 56 14.40 -5.51 6.23
N HIS A 57 14.49 -5.19 7.53
CA HIS A 57 13.47 -4.54 8.35
C HIS A 57 12.95 -3.25 7.70
N TYR A 58 11.67 -2.90 7.84
CA TYR A 58 11.25 -1.56 7.47
C TYR A 58 11.86 -0.52 8.37
N SER A 59 12.08 0.58 7.69
CA SER A 59 12.82 1.72 8.13
C SER A 59 11.91 2.89 7.80
N ASN A 60 11.58 3.71 8.80
CA ASN A 60 10.76 4.90 8.60
C ASN A 60 11.36 5.73 7.45
N PRO A 61 10.57 6.26 6.50
CA PRO A 61 11.10 7.15 5.47
C PRO A 61 11.95 8.26 6.10
N GLY A 62 13.13 8.52 5.53
CA GLY A 62 14.11 9.49 6.04
C GLY A 62 15.00 9.00 7.19
N SER A 63 14.71 7.84 7.81
CA SER A 63 15.54 7.27 8.87
C SER A 63 16.96 6.95 8.38
N ALA A 64 17.91 6.87 9.32
CA ALA A 64 19.30 6.52 9.02
C ALA A 64 19.40 5.16 8.31
N GLN A 65 18.62 4.17 8.74
CA GLN A 65 18.58 2.85 8.12
C GLN A 65 18.02 2.89 6.69
N ALA A 66 16.94 3.66 6.45
CA ALA A 66 16.38 3.82 5.11
C ALA A 66 17.39 4.48 4.16
N ARG A 67 18.07 5.54 4.63
CA ARG A 67 19.13 6.23 3.87
C ARG A 67 20.33 5.33 3.60
N ALA A 68 20.73 4.50 4.58
CA ALA A 68 21.82 3.55 4.40
C ALA A 68 21.49 2.48 3.34
N ALA A 69 20.24 1.98 3.32
CA ALA A 69 19.79 1.05 2.30
C ALA A 69 19.80 1.67 0.89
N VAL A 70 19.31 2.91 0.77
CA VAL A 70 19.35 3.69 -0.48
C VAL A 70 20.79 3.88 -0.96
N SER A 71 21.71 4.24 -0.07
CA SER A 71 23.14 4.41 -0.40
C SER A 71 23.77 3.09 -0.90
N LYS A 72 23.62 2.00 -0.13
CA LYS A 72 24.17 0.68 -0.46
C LYS A 72 23.71 0.21 -1.84
N TRP A 73 22.41 0.24 -2.09
CA TRP A 73 21.86 -0.21 -3.36
C TRP A 73 22.10 0.76 -4.51
N GLY A 74 22.18 2.07 -4.21
CA GLY A 74 22.57 3.10 -5.18
C GLY A 74 23.95 2.84 -5.74
N SER A 75 24.95 2.59 -4.89
CA SER A 75 26.30 2.25 -5.35
C SER A 75 26.36 0.92 -6.13
N ALA A 76 25.50 -0.05 -5.81
CA ALA A 76 25.39 -1.28 -6.59
C ALA A 76 24.79 -1.01 -7.98
N TYR A 77 23.75 -0.16 -8.06
CA TYR A 77 23.10 0.23 -9.30
C TYR A 77 23.98 1.12 -10.19
N GLU A 78 24.79 1.99 -9.59
CA GLU A 78 25.74 2.83 -10.34
C GLU A 78 26.86 2.02 -10.99
N ARG A 79 27.32 0.95 -10.34
CA ARG A 79 28.32 0.03 -10.90
C ARG A 79 27.79 -0.72 -12.13
N ASP A 80 26.54 -1.13 -12.11
CA ASP A 80 25.86 -1.76 -13.25
C ASP A 80 24.36 -1.45 -13.21
N ARG A 81 23.94 -0.51 -14.05
CA ARG A 81 22.54 -0.06 -14.16
C ARG A 81 21.63 -1.10 -14.80
N THR A 82 22.20 -2.15 -15.38
CA THR A 82 21.46 -3.29 -15.93
C THR A 82 21.46 -4.48 -14.99
N ASN A 83 22.14 -4.42 -13.84
CA ASN A 83 22.12 -5.53 -12.89
C ASN A 83 20.72 -5.69 -12.28
N ARG A 84 20.08 -6.83 -12.55
CA ARG A 84 18.73 -7.17 -12.07
C ARG A 84 18.57 -6.98 -10.55
N MET A 85 19.53 -7.48 -9.77
CA MET A 85 19.47 -7.40 -8.31
C MET A 85 19.63 -5.97 -7.81
N ALA A 86 20.51 -5.18 -8.44
CA ALA A 86 20.70 -3.78 -8.10
C ALA A 86 19.45 -2.94 -8.43
N ILE A 87 18.81 -3.17 -9.58
CA ILE A 87 17.55 -2.52 -9.96
C ILE A 87 16.46 -2.77 -8.91
N LEU A 88 16.23 -4.05 -8.56
CA LEU A 88 15.19 -4.44 -7.61
C LEU A 88 15.51 -3.92 -6.20
N GLY A 89 16.74 -4.10 -5.73
CA GLY A 89 17.16 -3.64 -4.41
C GLY A 89 17.14 -2.11 -4.26
N TYR A 90 17.58 -1.38 -5.28
CA TYR A 90 17.62 0.09 -5.22
C TYR A 90 16.22 0.70 -5.30
N SER A 91 15.37 0.21 -6.20
CA SER A 91 14.00 0.68 -6.31
C SER A 91 13.14 0.38 -5.08
N ASP A 92 13.34 -0.78 -4.44
CA ASP A 92 12.72 -1.14 -3.16
C ASP A 92 13.20 -0.21 -2.04
N ALA A 93 14.51 0.02 -1.92
CA ALA A 93 15.07 0.96 -0.94
C ALA A 93 14.55 2.40 -1.12
N LEU A 94 14.50 2.89 -2.35
CA LEU A 94 13.97 4.22 -2.68
C LEU A 94 12.49 4.32 -2.31
N SER A 95 11.69 3.31 -2.65
CA SER A 95 10.25 3.28 -2.37
C SER A 95 9.97 3.32 -0.86
N ARG A 96 10.74 2.55 -0.05
CA ARG A 96 10.65 2.58 1.41
C ARG A 96 11.10 3.89 2.03
N ASN A 97 12.04 4.57 1.39
CA ASN A 97 12.50 5.88 1.83
C ASN A 97 11.58 7.02 1.36
N GLY A 98 10.43 6.72 0.74
CA GLY A 98 9.48 7.72 0.23
C GLY A 98 9.91 8.39 -1.08
N GLN A 99 10.99 7.92 -1.71
CA GLN A 99 11.54 8.45 -2.95
C GLN A 99 10.88 7.79 -4.18
N THR A 100 9.54 7.81 -4.21
CA THR A 100 8.73 7.15 -5.25
C THR A 100 9.10 7.57 -6.68
N PRO A 101 9.31 8.87 -6.99
CA PRO A 101 9.70 9.27 -8.35
C PRO A 101 11.04 8.67 -8.80
N GLN A 102 12.03 8.60 -7.92
CA GLN A 102 13.32 7.97 -8.22
C GLN A 102 13.18 6.46 -8.40
N ALA A 103 12.38 5.79 -7.56
CA ALA A 103 12.12 4.36 -7.70
C ALA A 103 11.47 4.05 -9.06
N MET A 104 10.52 4.88 -9.50
CA MET A 104 9.91 4.76 -10.83
C MET A 104 10.94 4.90 -11.96
N ALA A 105 11.89 5.83 -11.85
CA ALA A 105 12.92 6.03 -12.86
C ALA A 105 13.85 4.82 -12.98
N VAL A 106 14.30 4.26 -11.85
CA VAL A 106 15.11 3.03 -11.80
C VAL A 106 14.36 1.86 -12.43
N LEU A 107 13.08 1.66 -12.06
CA LEU A 107 12.27 0.56 -12.59
C LEU A 107 11.90 0.74 -14.06
N ARG A 108 11.71 1.98 -14.54
CA ARG A 108 11.54 2.27 -15.96
C ARG A 108 12.78 1.84 -16.76
N GLY A 109 13.98 2.15 -16.28
CA GLY A 109 15.22 1.64 -16.88
C GLY A 109 15.31 0.11 -16.81
N GLY A 110 14.88 -0.46 -15.68
CA GLY A 110 14.84 -1.91 -15.47
C GLY A 110 13.97 -2.67 -16.47
N VAL A 111 12.75 -2.21 -16.75
CA VAL A 111 11.88 -2.87 -17.75
C VAL A 111 12.38 -2.70 -19.19
N ILE A 112 13.20 -1.68 -19.47
CA ILE A 112 13.88 -1.53 -20.76
C ILE A 112 15.04 -2.52 -20.87
N ALA A 113 15.84 -2.66 -19.82
CA ALA A 113 16.98 -3.60 -19.78
C ALA A 113 16.53 -5.07 -19.72
N HIS A 114 15.39 -5.34 -19.07
CA HIS A 114 14.86 -6.69 -18.82
C HIS A 114 13.38 -6.79 -19.21
N PRO A 115 13.04 -6.70 -20.51
CA PRO A 115 11.64 -6.60 -20.95
C PRO A 115 10.78 -7.85 -20.67
N LYS A 116 11.41 -8.98 -20.32
CA LYS A 116 10.72 -10.24 -19.98
C LYS A 116 10.80 -10.58 -18.49
N ASP A 117 11.42 -9.73 -17.66
CA ASP A 117 11.53 -9.99 -16.23
C ASP A 117 10.24 -9.58 -15.51
N ARG A 118 9.50 -10.60 -15.07
CA ARG A 118 8.20 -10.43 -14.41
C ARG A 118 8.33 -9.78 -13.04
N GLU A 119 9.44 -9.97 -12.34
CA GLU A 119 9.62 -9.37 -11.01
C GLU A 119 9.90 -7.87 -11.12
N ILE A 120 10.72 -7.46 -12.10
CA ILE A 120 10.94 -6.04 -12.40
C ILE A 120 9.64 -5.38 -12.87
N ALA A 121 8.87 -6.05 -13.74
CA ALA A 121 7.57 -5.55 -14.17
C ALA A 121 6.57 -5.42 -13.00
N SER A 122 6.53 -6.42 -12.11
CA SER A 122 5.70 -6.40 -10.89
C SER A 122 6.07 -5.22 -9.98
N ALA A 123 7.36 -5.04 -9.71
CA ALA A 123 7.86 -3.93 -8.92
C ALA A 123 7.50 -2.59 -9.57
N TYR A 124 7.65 -2.46 -10.90
CA TYR A 124 7.31 -1.24 -11.61
C TYR A 124 5.83 -0.92 -11.56
N GLY A 125 4.97 -1.90 -11.83
CA GLY A 125 3.52 -1.76 -11.71
C GLY A 125 3.10 -1.31 -10.31
N LYS A 126 3.68 -1.89 -9.26
CA LYS A 126 3.41 -1.49 -7.88
C LYS A 126 3.78 -0.03 -7.61
N VAL A 127 4.98 0.40 -8.00
CA VAL A 127 5.44 1.77 -7.75
C VAL A 127 4.64 2.79 -8.58
N LEU A 128 4.27 2.45 -9.82
CA LEU A 128 3.34 3.26 -10.63
C LEU A 128 2.00 3.47 -9.92
N ALA A 129 1.43 2.39 -9.38
CA ALA A 129 0.16 2.45 -8.67
C ALA A 129 0.25 3.21 -7.34
N MET A 130 1.35 3.08 -6.60
CA MET A 130 1.64 3.93 -5.43
C MET A 130 1.69 5.43 -5.77
N ASN A 131 2.04 5.76 -7.01
CA ASN A 131 2.03 7.13 -7.54
C ASN A 131 0.70 7.49 -8.26
N GLY A 132 -0.36 6.70 -8.10
CA GLY A 132 -1.68 6.92 -8.71
C GLY A 132 -1.77 6.65 -10.21
N ARG A 133 -0.71 6.13 -10.85
CA ARG A 133 -0.66 5.84 -12.29
C ARG A 133 -1.21 4.44 -12.58
N PHE A 134 -2.47 4.22 -12.26
CA PHE A 134 -3.09 2.88 -12.28
C PHE A 134 -3.15 2.26 -13.68
N ASP A 135 -3.51 3.03 -14.71
CA ASP A 135 -3.60 2.51 -16.09
C ASP A 135 -2.25 2.04 -16.62
N GLU A 136 -1.19 2.82 -16.35
CA GLU A 136 0.16 2.45 -16.74
C GLU A 136 0.65 1.23 -15.98
N ALA A 137 0.34 1.15 -14.68
CA ALA A 137 0.64 -0.03 -13.88
C ALA A 137 -0.02 -1.29 -14.47
N MET A 138 -1.31 -1.21 -14.82
CA MET A 138 -2.04 -2.31 -15.45
C MET A 138 -1.44 -2.71 -16.80
N ASN A 139 -1.02 -1.74 -17.62
CA ASN A 139 -0.39 -2.00 -18.92
C ASN A 139 0.96 -2.71 -18.77
N VAL A 140 1.79 -2.29 -17.82
CA VAL A 140 3.08 -2.94 -17.51
C VAL A 140 2.86 -4.39 -17.10
N LEU A 141 1.93 -4.65 -16.18
CA LEU A 141 1.65 -6.02 -15.72
C LEU A 141 1.06 -6.89 -16.84
N LYS A 142 0.17 -6.32 -17.66
CA LYS A 142 -0.41 -7.02 -18.81
C LYS A 142 0.66 -7.43 -19.83
N GLY A 143 1.62 -6.55 -20.11
CA GLY A 143 2.73 -6.85 -21.03
C GLY A 143 3.69 -7.93 -20.51
N ALA A 144 3.84 -8.04 -19.19
CA ALA A 144 4.68 -9.06 -18.56
C ALA A 144 4.00 -10.42 -18.37
N GLN A 145 2.65 -10.44 -18.35
CA GLN A 145 1.88 -11.67 -18.21
C GLN A 145 1.98 -12.52 -19.48
N ARG A 146 2.23 -13.81 -19.32
CA ARG A 146 2.28 -14.78 -20.41
C ARG A 146 1.09 -15.74 -20.32
N PRO A 147 0.25 -15.87 -21.37
CA PRO A 147 -0.95 -16.72 -21.31
C PRO A 147 -0.66 -18.21 -21.07
N ASP A 148 0.46 -18.70 -21.61
CA ASP A 148 0.95 -20.07 -21.51
C ASP A 148 1.51 -20.42 -20.13
N THR A 149 2.05 -19.43 -19.42
CA THR A 149 2.68 -19.61 -18.11
C THR A 149 2.25 -18.50 -17.15
N PRO A 150 1.00 -18.56 -16.64
CA PRO A 150 0.48 -17.53 -15.76
C PRO A 150 1.34 -17.37 -14.50
N ASP A 151 1.71 -16.13 -14.18
CA ASP A 151 2.48 -15.82 -12.97
C ASP A 151 1.57 -15.25 -11.88
N TRP A 152 1.42 -16.00 -10.79
CA TRP A 152 0.58 -15.59 -9.67
C TRP A 152 1.07 -14.28 -9.02
N LYS A 153 2.37 -13.95 -9.10
CA LYS A 153 2.92 -12.70 -8.54
C LYS A 153 2.43 -11.48 -9.31
N LEU A 154 2.40 -11.56 -10.64
CA LEU A 154 1.81 -10.53 -11.50
C LEU A 154 0.30 -10.40 -11.24
N MET A 155 -0.40 -11.51 -11.04
CA MET A 155 -1.81 -11.50 -10.64
C MET A 155 -2.02 -10.83 -9.27
N SER A 156 -1.15 -11.13 -8.29
CA SER A 156 -1.19 -10.47 -6.98
C SER A 156 -0.93 -8.98 -7.08
N ALA A 157 0.02 -8.53 -7.91
CA ALA A 157 0.28 -7.12 -8.12
C ALA A 157 -0.94 -6.43 -8.76
N LYS A 158 -1.55 -7.05 -9.77
CA LYS A 158 -2.78 -6.57 -10.40
C LYS A 158 -3.94 -6.45 -9.40
N ALA A 159 -4.12 -7.46 -8.54
CA ALA A 159 -5.14 -7.43 -7.49
C ALA A 159 -4.91 -6.29 -6.49
N ALA A 160 -3.67 -6.07 -6.05
CA ALA A 160 -3.33 -4.96 -5.16
C ALA A 160 -3.62 -3.58 -5.79
N ILE A 161 -3.45 -3.43 -7.10
CA ILE A 161 -3.83 -2.21 -7.83
C ILE A 161 -5.36 -2.02 -7.77
N TYR A 162 -6.14 -3.07 -7.99
CA TYR A 162 -7.60 -2.97 -7.84
C TYR A 162 -8.02 -2.62 -6.41
N ASP A 163 -7.34 -3.14 -5.38
CA ASP A 163 -7.59 -2.72 -4.00
C ASP A 163 -7.34 -1.22 -3.80
N GLN A 164 -6.26 -0.68 -4.38
CA GLN A 164 -5.97 0.76 -4.33
C GLN A 164 -7.02 1.61 -5.07
N MET A 165 -7.65 1.04 -6.09
CA MET A 165 -8.76 1.66 -6.82
C MET A 165 -10.11 1.55 -6.09
N GLY A 166 -10.18 0.87 -4.94
CA GLY A 166 -11.43 0.59 -4.21
C GLY A 166 -12.25 -0.56 -4.79
N GLU A 167 -11.71 -1.28 -5.77
CA GLU A 167 -12.36 -2.36 -6.52
C GLU A 167 -12.15 -3.72 -5.84
N HIS A 168 -12.40 -3.80 -4.53
CA HIS A 168 -12.05 -4.93 -3.67
C HIS A 168 -12.64 -6.27 -4.12
N LYS A 169 -13.84 -6.28 -4.70
CA LYS A 169 -14.44 -7.53 -5.23
C LYS A 169 -13.64 -8.08 -6.42
N LYS A 170 -13.18 -7.21 -7.33
CA LYS A 170 -12.34 -7.59 -8.47
C LYS A 170 -10.97 -8.07 -7.97
N ALA A 171 -10.37 -7.34 -7.01
CA ALA A 171 -9.11 -7.73 -6.37
C ALA A 171 -9.20 -9.15 -5.78
N ARG A 172 -10.22 -9.43 -4.95
CA ARG A 172 -10.45 -10.75 -4.35
C ARG A 172 -10.64 -11.87 -5.37
N SER A 173 -11.35 -11.60 -6.47
CA SER A 173 -11.46 -12.58 -7.57
C SER A 173 -10.08 -12.94 -8.13
N ILE A 174 -9.21 -11.97 -8.32
CA ILE A 174 -7.86 -12.19 -8.88
C ILE A 174 -6.95 -12.88 -7.85
N TYR A 175 -6.99 -12.50 -6.56
CA TYR A 175 -6.26 -13.24 -5.52
C TYR A 175 -6.70 -14.70 -5.45
N LYS A 176 -8.01 -14.98 -5.53
CA LYS A 176 -8.53 -16.36 -5.54
C LYS A 176 -8.03 -17.16 -6.74
N GLN A 177 -7.90 -16.53 -7.91
CA GLN A 177 -7.28 -17.16 -9.09
C GLN A 177 -5.77 -17.39 -8.89
N ALA A 178 -5.05 -16.43 -8.31
CA ALA A 178 -3.63 -16.58 -7.98
C ALA A 178 -3.41 -17.74 -6.98
N LEU A 179 -4.31 -17.90 -6.00
CA LEU A 179 -4.31 -19.03 -5.06
C LEU A 179 -4.64 -20.37 -5.75
N GLN A 180 -5.27 -20.42 -6.92
CA GLN A 180 -5.37 -21.70 -7.66
C GLN A 180 -4.00 -22.16 -8.19
N ILE A 181 -3.08 -21.21 -8.43
CA ILE A 181 -1.71 -21.49 -8.90
C ILE A 181 -0.78 -21.74 -7.70
N ALA A 182 -0.97 -20.99 -6.61
CA ALA A 182 -0.17 -21.08 -5.39
C ALA A 182 -1.08 -21.17 -4.13
N PRO A 183 -1.67 -22.35 -3.84
CA PRO A 183 -2.77 -22.50 -2.88
C PRO A 183 -2.47 -22.17 -1.42
N ASP A 184 -1.21 -22.27 -1.02
CA ASP A 184 -0.76 -22.07 0.36
C ASP A 184 0.37 -21.02 0.45
N ASP A 185 0.41 -20.05 -0.46
CA ASP A 185 1.32 -18.93 -0.33
C ASP A 185 0.84 -17.96 0.78
N PRO A 186 1.58 -17.79 1.88
CA PRO A 186 1.14 -16.93 2.99
C PRO A 186 1.04 -15.46 2.60
N SER A 187 1.83 -15.01 1.60
CA SER A 187 1.79 -13.62 1.12
C SER A 187 0.52 -13.33 0.32
N LEU A 188 0.06 -14.28 -0.51
CA LEU A 188 -1.23 -14.18 -1.20
C LEU A 188 -2.40 -14.15 -0.22
N LEU A 189 -2.41 -15.04 0.76
CA LEU A 189 -3.47 -15.06 1.77
C LEU A 189 -3.45 -13.80 2.63
N ASN A 190 -2.26 -13.28 2.95
CA ASN A 190 -2.13 -11.98 3.62
C ASN A 190 -2.76 -10.85 2.81
N ASN A 191 -2.47 -10.76 1.51
CA ASN A 191 -3.04 -9.72 0.65
C ASN A 191 -4.56 -9.87 0.50
N LEU A 192 -5.05 -11.10 0.38
CA LEU A 192 -6.49 -11.39 0.37
C LEU A 192 -7.16 -10.96 1.69
N GLY A 193 -6.56 -11.27 2.84
CA GLY A 193 -7.05 -10.84 4.15
C GLY A 193 -7.10 -9.32 4.29
N LEU A 194 -6.07 -8.61 3.81
CA LEU A 194 -6.07 -7.15 3.76
C LEU A 194 -7.14 -6.59 2.82
N SER A 195 -7.44 -7.24 1.70
CA SER A 195 -8.52 -6.84 0.78
C SER A 195 -9.90 -6.91 1.45
N TYR A 196 -10.16 -7.94 2.26
CA TYR A 196 -11.36 -7.99 3.11
C TYR A 196 -11.38 -6.89 4.17
N LEU A 197 -10.24 -6.61 4.81
CA LEU A 197 -10.13 -5.51 5.78
C LEU A 197 -10.45 -4.15 5.15
N LEU A 198 -9.97 -3.86 3.93
CA LEU A 198 -10.23 -2.60 3.23
C LEU A 198 -11.72 -2.35 2.95
N SER A 199 -12.52 -3.42 2.88
CA SER A 199 -13.98 -3.38 2.71
C SER A 199 -14.76 -3.61 4.02
N ASN A 200 -14.07 -3.59 5.16
CA ASN A 200 -14.61 -3.83 6.51
C ASN A 200 -15.28 -5.21 6.68
N GLU A 201 -14.90 -6.20 5.86
CA GLU A 201 -15.33 -7.60 5.96
C GLU A 201 -14.43 -8.33 6.98
N LEU A 202 -14.47 -7.87 8.24
CA LEU A 202 -13.52 -8.28 9.28
C LEU A 202 -13.50 -9.79 9.60
N PRO A 203 -14.64 -10.52 9.62
CA PRO A 203 -14.60 -11.98 9.85
C PRO A 203 -13.83 -12.75 8.77
N ASP A 204 -14.01 -12.39 7.50
CA ASP A 204 -13.29 -13.00 6.38
C ASP A 204 -11.80 -12.63 6.39
N ALA A 205 -11.48 -11.39 6.77
CA ALA A 205 -10.11 -10.93 6.96
C ALA A 205 -9.40 -11.76 8.04
N GLU A 206 -10.03 -11.94 9.20
CA GLU A 206 -9.51 -12.74 10.30
C GLU A 206 -9.32 -14.20 9.89
N TYR A 207 -10.34 -14.83 9.32
CA TYR A 207 -10.29 -16.22 8.88
C TYR A 207 -9.12 -16.44 7.91
N THR A 208 -8.98 -15.56 6.92
CA THR A 208 -7.92 -15.66 5.90
C THR A 208 -6.54 -15.46 6.51
N LEU A 209 -6.36 -14.47 7.40
CA LEU A 209 -5.08 -14.17 8.03
C LEU A 209 -4.67 -15.22 9.07
N ARG A 210 -5.62 -15.85 9.77
CA ARG A 210 -5.33 -16.99 10.64
C ARG A 210 -4.78 -18.17 9.83
N ARG A 211 -5.42 -18.52 8.72
CA ARG A 211 -4.89 -19.55 7.82
C ARG A 211 -3.48 -19.18 7.35
N ALA A 212 -3.29 -17.95 6.87
CA ALA A 212 -1.98 -17.47 6.44
C ALA A 212 -0.90 -17.62 7.52
N ALA A 213 -1.22 -17.26 8.78
CA ALA A 213 -0.28 -17.30 9.90
C ALA A 213 0.16 -18.71 10.31
N THR A 214 -0.62 -19.74 9.96
CA THR A 214 -0.29 -21.15 10.26
C THR A 214 0.62 -21.80 9.21
N LEU A 215 0.81 -21.17 8.06
CA LEU A 215 1.51 -21.79 6.93
C LEU A 215 3.04 -21.62 7.02
N PRO A 216 3.82 -22.61 6.53
CA PRO A 216 5.27 -22.45 6.38
C PRO A 216 5.60 -21.22 5.53
N GLY A 217 6.57 -20.42 5.97
CA GLY A 217 6.94 -19.17 5.30
C GLY A 217 6.11 -17.95 5.68
N ALA A 218 5.15 -18.09 6.60
CA ALA A 218 4.45 -16.94 7.19
C ALA A 218 5.42 -16.08 8.01
N ASP A 219 5.64 -14.85 7.54
CA ASP A 219 6.51 -13.90 8.22
C ASP A 219 5.76 -12.99 9.20
N SER A 220 6.51 -12.12 9.89
CA SER A 220 5.98 -11.20 10.90
C SER A 220 4.86 -10.30 10.37
N ARG A 221 4.78 -10.04 9.06
CA ARG A 221 3.76 -9.16 8.47
C ARG A 221 2.39 -9.80 8.53
N VAL A 222 2.32 -11.11 8.26
CA VAL A 222 1.08 -11.87 8.36
C VAL A 222 0.52 -11.79 9.77
N ARG A 223 1.38 -12.01 10.78
CA ARG A 223 1.01 -11.93 12.20
C ARG A 223 0.60 -10.51 12.62
N GLN A 224 1.32 -9.49 12.16
CA GLN A 224 0.97 -8.08 12.44
C GLN A 224 -0.38 -7.69 11.85
N ASN A 225 -0.67 -8.11 10.61
CA ASN A 225 -1.97 -7.86 9.99
C ASN A 225 -3.10 -8.61 10.69
N LEU A 226 -2.85 -9.85 11.15
CA LEU A 226 -3.80 -10.58 11.98
C LEU A 226 -4.08 -9.83 13.29
N ALA A 227 -3.04 -9.39 14.02
CA ALA A 227 -3.20 -8.62 15.25
C ALA A 227 -3.97 -7.29 15.03
N LEU A 228 -3.72 -6.61 13.91
CA LEU A 228 -4.47 -5.42 13.51
C LEU A 228 -5.97 -5.72 13.32
N VAL A 229 -6.30 -6.77 12.55
CA VAL A 229 -7.69 -7.16 12.31
C VAL A 229 -8.40 -7.52 13.63
N LEU A 230 -7.74 -8.33 14.48
CA LEU A 230 -8.26 -8.69 15.80
C LEU A 230 -8.50 -7.44 16.67
N GLY A 231 -7.57 -6.50 16.68
CA GLY A 231 -7.71 -5.25 17.42
C GLY A 231 -8.85 -4.36 16.89
N ILE A 232 -9.05 -4.27 15.58
CA ILE A 232 -10.18 -3.55 14.97
C ILE A 232 -11.52 -4.20 15.34
N GLN A 233 -11.55 -5.53 15.46
CA GLN A 233 -12.72 -6.28 15.94
C GLN A 233 -12.94 -6.18 17.46
N GLY A 234 -12.03 -5.54 18.20
CA GLY A 234 -12.09 -5.45 19.66
C GLY A 234 -11.59 -6.69 20.41
N LYS A 235 -11.03 -7.68 19.70
CA LYS A 235 -10.44 -8.91 20.25
C LYS A 235 -9.02 -8.63 20.78
N TYR A 236 -8.91 -7.70 21.73
CA TYR A 236 -7.62 -7.15 22.16
C TYR A 236 -6.69 -8.19 22.79
N ASP A 237 -7.23 -9.13 23.58
CA ASP A 237 -6.41 -10.16 24.24
C ASP A 237 -5.77 -11.10 23.20
N GLU A 238 -6.54 -11.52 22.19
CA GLU A 238 -6.03 -12.33 21.08
C GLU A 238 -5.02 -11.54 20.23
N ALA A 239 -5.29 -10.25 19.98
CA ALA A 239 -4.36 -9.38 19.26
C ALA A 239 -3.01 -9.25 19.98
N ILE A 240 -3.02 -9.14 21.31
CA ILE A 240 -1.81 -9.12 22.15
C ILE A 240 -1.08 -10.45 22.06
N GLN A 241 -1.79 -11.58 22.17
CA GLN A 241 -1.17 -12.91 22.05
C GLN A 241 -0.45 -13.10 20.72
N VAL A 242 -1.10 -12.72 19.61
CA VAL A 242 -0.48 -12.78 18.28
C VAL A 242 0.72 -11.84 18.18
N ALA A 243 0.63 -10.62 18.72
CA ALA A 243 1.71 -9.64 18.67
C ALA A 243 2.93 -10.03 19.53
N ARG A 244 2.73 -10.72 20.66
CA ARG A 244 3.79 -11.20 21.55
C ARG A 244 4.70 -12.25 20.93
N ALA A 245 4.28 -12.91 19.86
CA ALA A 245 5.15 -13.82 19.12
C ALA A 245 6.37 -13.12 18.48
N GLU A 246 6.27 -11.80 18.24
CA GLU A 246 7.29 -11.01 17.53
C GLU A 246 7.84 -9.85 18.35
N LEU A 247 7.13 -9.44 19.40
CA LEU A 247 7.39 -8.21 20.14
C LEU A 247 7.58 -8.51 21.62
N ASP A 248 8.37 -7.66 22.28
CA ASP A 248 8.37 -7.61 23.74
C ASP A 248 6.93 -7.46 24.27
N PRO A 249 6.54 -8.18 25.34
CA PRO A 249 5.18 -8.14 25.87
C PRO A 249 4.66 -6.73 26.16
N ARG A 250 5.50 -5.84 26.70
CA ARG A 250 5.10 -4.46 26.99
C ARG A 250 4.84 -3.67 25.72
N GLN A 251 5.66 -3.91 24.68
CA GLN A 251 5.48 -3.27 23.38
C GLN A 251 4.20 -3.77 22.68
N ALA A 252 3.91 -5.07 22.75
CA ALA A 252 2.68 -5.64 22.21
C ALA A 252 1.45 -5.02 22.88
N GLU A 253 1.43 -4.96 24.21
CA GLU A 253 0.36 -4.33 24.99
C GLU A 253 0.18 -2.85 24.65
N ALA A 254 1.28 -2.08 24.62
CA ALA A 254 1.23 -0.66 24.30
C ALA A 254 0.65 -0.39 22.90
N ASN A 255 1.04 -1.18 21.91
CA ASN A 255 0.54 -1.06 20.55
C ASN A 255 -0.97 -1.29 20.46
N ILE A 256 -1.47 -2.34 21.13
CA ILE A 256 -2.89 -2.69 21.11
C ILE A 256 -3.70 -1.70 21.96
N ALA A 257 -3.16 -1.20 23.07
CA ALA A 257 -3.78 -0.15 23.87
C ALA A 257 -3.96 1.16 23.06
N TYR A 258 -2.95 1.55 22.29
CA TYR A 258 -3.06 2.69 21.38
C TYR A 258 -4.15 2.48 20.32
N LEU A 259 -4.18 1.32 19.67
CA LEU A 259 -5.22 0.97 18.71
C LEU A 259 -6.61 1.03 19.34
N ARG A 260 -6.79 0.48 20.54
CA ARG A 260 -8.04 0.55 21.31
C ARG A 260 -8.49 1.99 21.55
N SER A 261 -7.59 2.85 22.02
CA SER A 261 -7.88 4.28 22.25
C SER A 261 -8.33 4.98 20.96
N MET A 262 -7.62 4.74 19.85
CA MET A 262 -7.98 5.31 18.54
C MET A 262 -9.38 4.84 18.10
N MET A 263 -9.71 3.56 18.30
CA MET A 263 -11.03 3.02 17.92
C MET A 263 -12.16 3.59 18.77
N GLN A 264 -11.95 3.78 20.09
CA GLN A 264 -12.93 4.39 20.99
C GLN A 264 -13.24 5.85 20.63
N GLN A 265 -12.23 6.63 20.25
CA GLN A 265 -12.39 8.03 19.81
C GLN A 265 -13.21 8.20 18.53
N ARG A 266 -13.37 7.14 17.73
CA ARG A 266 -14.19 7.19 16.50
C ARG A 266 -15.65 6.82 16.72
N GLN A 267 -15.97 6.24 17.88
CA GLN A 267 -17.31 5.77 18.23
C GLN A 267 -18.07 6.75 19.14
N GLY A 268 -17.36 7.70 19.76
CA GLY A 268 -17.94 8.84 20.49
C GLY A 268 -18.03 10.07 19.61
#